data_AF-A0A920IMA3-F1
#
_entry.id   AF-A0A920IMA3-F1
#
_cell.length_a   1.000
_cell.length_b   1.000
_cell.length_c   1.000
_cell.angle_alpha   90.00
_cell.angle_beta   90.00
_cell.angle_gamma   90.00
#
_symmetry.space_group_name_H-M   'P 1'
#
loop_
_entity.id
_entity.type
_entity.pdbx_description
1 polymer ?
#
loop_
_entity_poly.entity_id
_entity_poly.type
_entity_poly.pdbx_seq_one_letter_code
_entity_poly.pdbx_strand_id
1 'polypeptide(L)'
;MKIAKYPFAVLSAALFTVMLITPISSLSNLIWLASVDMPVGLFSSLEVILFDFQRLGIVLLGVVSIGFTVAFVVAGLISRYSSLGGKYLYAVAGSAAIGVSLILMVELLFQTQLLGGNRTLIGTILHWGAGFFGGYFFYKLISEEKNYTFIIRFLGVFYAYFILGLVLNWVFTPVSAAAEFGFALYELNSAAQNALLRDFTSFFVATFLFSILGVITLNPVWFFSAGIIYIGAGIFNLVAIYAHGTDFNQIFVGEFVLGSWPIALGLVINHQQKKLKE
;
A
#
# COMPACT_ATOMS: atom_id res chain seq x y z
N MET A 1 -12.74 20.32 18.11
CA MET A 1 -12.29 18.93 17.88
C MET A 1 -11.29 18.90 16.73
N LYS A 2 -10.06 18.45 16.96
CA LYS A 2 -9.05 18.24 15.89
C LYS A 2 -9.21 16.87 15.19
N ILE A 3 -10.15 16.02 15.62
CA ILE A 3 -10.34 14.65 15.11
C ILE A 3 -10.87 14.63 13.66
N ALA A 4 -11.65 15.64 13.25
CA ALA A 4 -12.11 15.80 11.87
C ALA A 4 -11.09 16.53 10.96
N LYS A 5 -9.93 16.97 11.49
CA LYS A 5 -8.95 17.74 10.70
C LYS A 5 -7.98 16.86 9.89
N TYR A 6 -7.90 15.55 10.13
CA TYR A 6 -6.85 14.73 9.53
C TYR A 6 -7.32 13.35 9.05
N PRO A 7 -8.17 13.27 8.00
CA PRO A 7 -8.45 11.98 7.33
C PRO A 7 -7.15 11.24 6.96
N PHE A 8 -6.11 11.97 6.53
CA PHE A 8 -4.78 11.42 6.28
C PHE A 8 -4.10 10.81 7.51
N ALA A 9 -4.38 11.26 8.73
CA ALA A 9 -3.84 10.63 9.93
C ALA A 9 -4.48 9.27 10.20
N VAL A 10 -5.80 9.15 9.99
CA VAL A 10 -6.50 7.86 10.10
C VAL A 10 -5.96 6.89 9.04
N LEU A 11 -5.89 7.33 7.78
CA LEU A 11 -5.37 6.51 6.69
C LEU A 11 -3.91 6.10 6.91
N SER A 12 -3.06 7.00 7.42
CA SER A 12 -1.65 6.68 7.75
C SER A 12 -1.56 5.66 8.88
N ALA A 13 -2.39 5.80 9.91
CA ALA A 13 -2.44 4.85 11.02
C ALA A 13 -2.95 3.49 10.56
N ALA A 14 -3.99 3.46 9.73
CA ALA A 14 -4.54 2.24 9.16
C ALA A 14 -3.50 1.54 8.27
N LEU A 15 -2.84 2.27 7.36
CA LEU A 15 -1.78 1.73 6.51
C LEU A 15 -0.63 1.15 7.35
N PHE A 16 -0.19 1.86 8.39
CA PHE A 16 0.84 1.37 9.30
C PHE A 16 0.40 0.08 10.02
N THR A 17 -0.82 0.01 10.52
CA THR A 17 -1.35 -1.21 11.15
C THR A 17 -1.47 -2.36 10.16
N VAL A 18 -1.91 -2.11 8.93
CA VAL A 18 -1.98 -3.12 7.87
C VAL A 18 -0.58 -3.67 7.56
N MET A 19 0.43 -2.81 7.46
CA MET A 19 1.82 -3.22 7.24
C MET A 19 2.36 -4.14 8.34
N LEU A 20 1.75 -4.12 9.54
CA LEU A 20 2.06 -5.05 10.63
C LEU A 20 1.20 -6.31 10.57
N ILE A 21 -0.10 -6.19 10.28
CA ILE A 21 -1.05 -7.32 10.25
C ILE A 21 -0.71 -8.32 9.13
N THR A 22 -0.35 -7.85 7.93
CA THR A 22 -0.16 -8.73 6.78
C THR A 22 1.03 -9.68 6.95
N PRO A 23 2.23 -9.27 7.43
CA PRO A 23 3.30 -10.22 7.72
C PRO A 23 2.95 -11.17 8.88
N ILE A 24 2.26 -10.69 9.93
CA ILE A 24 1.80 -11.57 11.03
C ILE A 24 0.94 -12.70 10.48
N SER A 25 -0.05 -12.37 9.63
CA SER A 25 -0.95 -13.35 9.02
C SER A 25 -0.22 -14.32 8.09
N SER A 26 0.67 -13.79 7.24
CA SER A 26 1.44 -14.58 6.27
C SER A 26 2.36 -15.58 6.97
N LEU A 27 3.15 -15.10 7.95
CA LEU A 27 4.07 -15.94 8.73
C LEU A 27 3.31 -17.01 9.52
N SER A 28 2.18 -16.66 10.12
CA SER A 28 1.34 -17.64 10.84
C SER A 28 0.82 -18.72 9.89
N ASN A 29 0.42 -18.35 8.67
CA ASN A 29 -0.01 -19.33 7.66
C ASN A 29 1.13 -20.25 7.23
N LEU A 30 2.32 -19.70 6.98
CA LEU A 30 3.49 -20.50 6.59
C LEU A 30 3.94 -21.46 7.70
N ILE A 31 3.92 -21.02 8.96
CA ILE A 31 4.20 -21.87 10.12
C ILE A 31 3.16 -23.00 10.20
N TRP A 32 1.88 -22.70 9.99
CA TRP A 32 0.83 -23.71 9.98
C TRP A 32 1.02 -24.72 8.84
N LEU A 33 1.30 -24.27 7.61
CA LEU A 33 1.58 -25.15 6.47
C LEU A 33 2.77 -26.08 6.75
N ALA A 34 3.86 -25.54 7.30
CA ALA A 34 5.01 -26.34 7.69
C ALA A 34 4.68 -27.37 8.78
N SER A 35 3.74 -27.07 9.69
CA SER A 35 3.33 -27.99 10.76
C SER A 35 2.47 -29.17 10.28
N VAL A 36 1.93 -29.11 9.07
CA VAL A 36 1.12 -30.18 8.45
C VAL A 36 1.86 -30.84 7.27
N ASP A 37 3.19 -30.79 7.30
CA ASP A 37 4.09 -31.39 6.31
C ASP A 37 3.87 -30.91 4.86
N MET A 38 3.29 -29.71 4.67
CA MET A 38 3.24 -29.09 3.35
C MET A 38 4.59 -28.45 3.00
N PRO A 39 5.04 -28.56 1.73
CA PRO A 39 6.33 -28.02 1.32
C PRO A 39 6.33 -26.49 1.35
N VAL A 40 7.14 -25.91 2.23
CA VAL A 40 7.33 -24.46 2.36
C VAL A 40 8.77 -24.10 1.97
N GLY A 41 8.94 -23.63 0.74
CA GLY A 41 10.23 -23.15 0.24
C GLY A 41 10.50 -21.70 0.60
N LEU A 42 11.77 -21.28 0.59
CA LEU A 42 12.14 -19.89 0.88
C LEU A 42 11.56 -18.91 -0.16
N PHE A 43 11.64 -19.26 -1.45
CA PHE A 43 11.15 -18.39 -2.52
C PHE A 43 9.61 -18.27 -2.50
N SER A 44 8.89 -19.39 -2.32
CA SER A 44 7.43 -19.37 -2.20
C SER A 44 6.96 -18.67 -0.92
N SER A 45 7.72 -18.75 0.17
CA SER A 45 7.43 -17.99 1.39
C SER A 45 7.54 -16.48 1.17
N LEU A 46 8.59 -16.03 0.49
CA LEU A 46 8.76 -14.62 0.14
C LEU A 46 7.63 -14.13 -0.77
N GLU A 47 7.27 -14.92 -1.77
CA GLU A 47 6.17 -14.64 -2.67
C GLU A 47 4.84 -14.45 -1.90
N VAL A 48 4.48 -15.40 -1.04
CA VAL A 48 3.26 -15.32 -0.21
C VAL A 48 3.27 -14.07 0.68
N ILE A 49 4.36 -13.82 1.39
CA ILE A 49 4.46 -12.66 2.30
C ILE A 49 4.29 -11.35 1.51
N LEU A 50 4.95 -11.21 0.36
CA LEU A 50 4.91 -9.98 -0.41
C LEU A 50 3.54 -9.77 -1.10
N PHE A 51 2.94 -10.83 -1.64
CA PHE A 51 1.62 -10.73 -2.25
C PHE A 51 0.52 -10.50 -1.22
N ASP A 52 0.56 -11.13 -0.05
CA ASP A 52 -0.37 -10.81 1.05
C ASP A 52 -0.13 -9.39 1.55
N PHE A 53 1.14 -8.97 1.66
CA PHE A 53 1.48 -7.61 2.05
C PHE A 53 0.84 -6.58 1.13
N GLN A 54 0.77 -6.83 -0.19
CA GLN A 54 0.19 -5.90 -1.16
C GLN A 54 -1.32 -6.10 -1.39
N ARG A 55 -1.75 -7.32 -1.74
CA ARG A 55 -3.13 -7.60 -2.17
C ARG A 55 -4.09 -7.62 -1.00
N LEU A 56 -3.82 -8.48 -0.02
CA LEU A 56 -4.62 -8.53 1.21
C LEU A 56 -4.50 -7.21 1.98
N GLY A 57 -3.33 -6.58 1.95
CA GLY A 57 -3.14 -5.28 2.60
C GLY A 57 -4.01 -4.15 2.02
N ILE A 58 -4.23 -4.08 0.69
CA ILE A 58 -5.17 -3.10 0.11
C ILE A 58 -6.60 -3.30 0.65
N VAL A 59 -7.06 -4.54 0.74
CA VAL A 59 -8.40 -4.86 1.27
C VAL A 59 -8.49 -4.48 2.76
N LEU A 60 -7.47 -4.86 3.54
CA LEU A 60 -7.42 -4.53 4.96
C LEU A 60 -7.29 -3.03 5.21
N LEU A 61 -6.68 -2.26 4.32
CA LEU A 61 -6.61 -0.80 4.46
C LEU A 61 -8.01 -0.18 4.52
N GLY A 62 -8.96 -0.65 3.70
CA GLY A 62 -10.34 -0.21 3.75
C GLY A 62 -11.01 -0.56 5.09
N VAL A 63 -10.95 -1.83 5.48
CA VAL A 63 -11.57 -2.34 6.71
C VAL A 63 -11.02 -1.65 7.96
N VAL A 64 -9.69 -1.59 8.09
CA VAL A 64 -9.01 -0.96 9.23
C VAL A 64 -9.29 0.54 9.27
N SER A 65 -9.33 1.23 8.13
CA SER A 65 -9.64 2.66 8.09
C SER A 65 -11.04 2.97 8.61
N ILE A 66 -12.03 2.14 8.27
CA ILE A 66 -13.41 2.28 8.78
C ILE A 66 -13.43 2.06 10.30
N GLY A 67 -12.85 0.95 10.77
CA GLY A 67 -12.79 0.64 12.20
C GLY A 67 -12.06 1.73 13.01
N PHE A 68 -10.93 2.22 12.50
CA PHE A 68 -10.15 3.28 13.13
C PHE A 68 -10.90 4.61 13.14
N THR A 69 -11.64 4.95 12.08
CA THR A 69 -12.46 6.17 12.06
C THR A 69 -13.44 6.18 13.21
N VAL A 70 -14.20 5.09 13.40
CA VAL A 70 -15.17 4.97 14.49
C VAL A 70 -14.46 5.01 15.85
N ALA A 71 -13.44 4.19 16.04
CA ALA A 71 -12.74 4.07 17.32
C ALA A 71 -12.03 5.36 17.74
N PHE A 72 -11.40 6.08 16.83
CA PHE A 72 -10.71 7.34 17.14
C PHE A 72 -11.67 8.51 17.33
N VAL A 73 -12.85 8.50 16.70
CA VAL A 73 -13.93 9.45 17.04
C VAL A 73 -14.39 9.23 18.47
N VAL A 74 -14.65 7.98 18.87
CA VAL A 74 -15.05 7.64 20.25
C VAL A 74 -13.96 8.00 21.26
N ALA A 75 -12.71 7.61 21.02
CA ALA A 75 -11.56 7.99 21.86
C ALA A 75 -11.43 9.52 21.99
N GLY A 76 -11.65 10.24 20.90
CA GLY A 76 -11.64 11.69 20.88
C GLY A 76 -12.76 12.34 21.69
N LEU A 77 -13.96 11.74 21.72
CA LEU A 77 -15.06 12.17 22.59
C LEU A 77 -14.75 11.87 24.06
N ILE A 78 -14.25 10.68 24.39
CA ILE A 78 -13.82 10.31 25.75
C ILE A 78 -12.76 11.31 26.25
N SER A 79 -11.76 11.62 25.42
CA SER A 79 -10.70 12.59 25.76
C SER A 79 -11.20 14.01 25.99
N ARG A 80 -12.40 14.35 25.50
CA ARG A 80 -13.00 15.67 25.69
C ARG A 80 -13.81 15.78 26.99
N TYR A 81 -14.47 14.70 27.37
CA TYR A 81 -15.46 14.71 28.47
C TYR A 81 -14.98 13.98 29.73
N SER A 82 -13.77 13.42 29.73
CA SER A 82 -13.20 12.72 30.88
C SER A 82 -11.74 13.14 31.12
N SER A 83 -11.18 12.71 32.26
CA SER A 83 -9.75 12.85 32.55
C SER A 83 -8.88 11.86 31.77
N LEU A 84 -9.49 10.87 31.10
CA LEU A 84 -8.78 9.89 30.29
C LEU A 84 -8.44 10.50 28.94
N GLY A 85 -7.15 10.53 28.58
CA GLY A 85 -6.70 11.11 27.32
C GLY A 85 -5.29 10.68 26.96
N GLY A 86 -4.77 11.29 25.88
CA GLY A 86 -3.39 11.07 25.46
C GLY A 86 -3.15 9.78 24.68
N LYS A 87 -1.86 9.45 24.50
CA LYS A 87 -1.38 8.40 23.58
C LYS A 87 -1.94 7.00 23.85
N TYR A 88 -2.15 6.65 25.12
CA TYR A 88 -2.62 5.31 25.48
C TYR A 88 -4.11 5.10 25.24
N LEU A 89 -4.94 6.16 25.31
CA LEU A 89 -6.37 6.06 25.00
C LEU A 89 -6.57 5.67 23.53
N TYR A 90 -5.87 6.34 22.62
CA TYR A 90 -5.93 6.03 21.19
C TYR A 90 -5.31 4.67 20.88
N ALA A 91 -4.23 4.28 21.56
CA ALA A 91 -3.63 2.96 21.41
C ALA A 91 -4.61 1.84 21.82
N VAL A 92 -5.26 1.95 22.97
CA VAL A 92 -6.29 0.98 23.41
C VAL A 92 -7.48 0.98 22.44
N ALA A 93 -7.92 2.15 21.96
CA ALA A 93 -8.98 2.24 20.96
C ALA A 93 -8.61 1.54 19.64
N GLY A 94 -7.36 1.69 19.17
CA GLY A 94 -6.86 1.01 17.98
C GLY A 94 -6.80 -0.51 18.16
N SER A 95 -6.34 -0.98 19.32
CA SER A 95 -6.35 -2.40 19.68
C SER A 95 -7.77 -2.98 19.69
N ALA A 96 -8.71 -2.28 20.35
CA ALA A 96 -10.11 -2.66 20.39
C ALA A 96 -10.76 -2.68 19.00
N ALA A 97 -10.44 -1.70 18.14
CA ALA A 97 -10.93 -1.66 16.77
C ALA A 97 -10.47 -2.89 15.96
N ILE A 98 -9.21 -3.29 16.08
CA ILE A 98 -8.71 -4.51 15.43
C ILE A 98 -9.36 -5.74 16.05
N GLY A 99 -9.45 -5.86 17.37
CA GLY A 99 -10.10 -6.98 18.03
C GLY A 99 -11.54 -7.19 17.58
N VAL A 100 -12.34 -6.11 17.54
CA VAL A 100 -13.71 -6.14 17.01
C VAL A 100 -13.72 -6.50 15.53
N SER A 101 -12.81 -5.96 14.73
CA SER A 101 -12.73 -6.28 13.29
C SER A 101 -12.42 -7.77 13.05
N LEU A 102 -11.54 -8.38 13.85
CA LEU A 102 -11.24 -9.81 13.77
C LEU A 102 -12.45 -10.68 14.13
N ILE A 103 -13.17 -10.31 15.19
CA ILE A 103 -14.40 -11.03 15.60
C ILE A 103 -15.46 -10.91 14.50
N LEU A 104 -15.74 -9.69 14.04
CA LEU A 104 -16.73 -9.45 12.99
C LEU A 104 -16.37 -10.16 11.68
N MET A 105 -15.09 -10.20 11.32
CA MET A 105 -14.63 -10.92 10.15
C MET A 105 -14.97 -12.41 10.23
N VAL A 106 -14.76 -13.05 11.39
CA VAL A 106 -15.09 -14.47 11.59
C VAL A 106 -16.60 -14.70 11.57
N GLU A 107 -17.36 -13.86 12.29
CA GLU A 107 -18.81 -14.00 12.40
C GLU A 107 -19.53 -13.77 11.07
N LEU A 108 -19.12 -12.75 10.30
CA LEU A 108 -19.74 -12.41 9.02
C LEU A 108 -19.34 -13.35 7.88
N LEU A 109 -18.26 -14.13 8.04
CA LEU A 109 -17.75 -15.05 7.03
C LEU A 109 -17.94 -16.51 7.43
N PHE A 110 -19.07 -16.81 8.08
CA PHE A 110 -19.48 -18.18 8.42
C PHE A 110 -18.40 -18.95 9.21
N GLN A 111 -17.80 -18.30 10.22
CA GLN A 111 -16.79 -18.87 11.11
C GLN A 111 -15.44 -19.19 10.41
N THR A 112 -15.20 -18.62 9.23
CA THR A 112 -13.91 -18.77 8.55
C THR A 112 -12.88 -17.76 9.06
N GLN A 113 -11.72 -18.27 9.48
CA GLN A 113 -10.60 -17.44 9.90
C GLN A 113 -9.71 -17.10 8.70
N LEU A 114 -10.07 -16.00 8.01
CA LEU A 114 -9.35 -15.52 6.84
C LEU A 114 -7.89 -15.19 7.15
N LEU A 115 -7.63 -14.50 8.27
CA LEU A 115 -6.28 -14.12 8.67
C LEU A 115 -5.63 -15.28 9.43
N GLY A 116 -4.57 -15.87 8.86
CA GLY A 116 -3.86 -17.00 9.44
C GLY A 116 -3.43 -16.78 10.90
N GLY A 117 -3.05 -15.55 11.27
CA GLY A 117 -2.69 -15.20 12.64
C GLY A 117 -3.82 -15.36 13.66
N ASN A 118 -5.08 -15.20 13.25
CA ASN A 118 -6.24 -15.30 14.14
C ASN A 118 -6.58 -16.76 14.53
N ARG A 119 -5.90 -17.75 13.95
CA ARG A 119 -6.03 -19.17 14.31
C ARG A 119 -5.39 -19.53 15.65
N THR A 120 -4.49 -18.67 16.13
CA THR A 120 -3.74 -18.91 17.37
C THR A 120 -3.89 -17.75 18.32
N LEU A 121 -3.74 -18.02 19.62
CA LEU A 121 -3.74 -16.98 20.64
C LEU A 121 -2.61 -15.96 20.41
N ILE A 122 -1.42 -16.44 20.05
CA ILE A 122 -0.24 -15.59 19.81
C ILE A 122 -0.49 -14.64 18.64
N GLY A 123 -0.93 -15.15 17.48
CA GLY A 123 -1.20 -14.30 16.32
C GLY A 123 -2.32 -13.30 16.58
N THR A 124 -3.35 -13.69 17.33
CA THR A 124 -4.43 -12.77 17.77
C THR A 124 -3.88 -11.63 18.64
N ILE A 125 -3.04 -11.95 19.62
CA ILE A 125 -2.38 -10.93 20.48
C ILE A 125 -1.49 -10.01 19.64
N LEU A 126 -0.75 -10.54 18.67
CA LEU A 126 0.09 -9.73 17.78
C LEU A 126 -0.76 -8.79 16.91
N HIS A 127 -1.92 -9.23 16.41
CA HIS A 127 -2.85 -8.35 15.68
C HIS A 127 -3.42 -7.24 16.57
N TRP A 128 -3.79 -7.55 17.81
CA TRP A 128 -4.22 -6.53 18.77
C TRP A 128 -3.08 -5.53 19.05
N GLY A 129 -1.85 -6.03 19.17
CA GLY A 129 -0.63 -5.21 19.26
C GLY A 129 -0.45 -4.30 18.05
N ALA A 130 -0.68 -4.80 16.83
CA ALA A 130 -0.65 -3.97 15.61
C ALA A 130 -1.70 -2.84 15.64
N GLY A 131 -2.89 -3.12 16.16
CA GLY A 131 -3.92 -2.11 16.42
C GLY A 131 -3.48 -1.08 17.47
N PHE A 132 -2.84 -1.54 18.55
CA PHE A 132 -2.29 -0.69 19.59
C PHE A 132 -1.26 0.30 19.04
N PHE A 133 -0.27 -0.20 18.28
CA PHE A 133 0.74 0.64 17.66
C PHE A 133 0.14 1.60 16.62
N GLY A 134 -0.89 1.17 15.89
CA GLY A 134 -1.67 2.04 15.01
C GLY A 134 -2.29 3.23 15.72
N GLY A 135 -3.01 2.98 16.83
CA GLY A 135 -3.61 4.03 17.64
C GLY A 135 -2.58 4.95 18.30
N TYR A 136 -1.45 4.40 18.74
CA TYR A 136 -0.34 5.21 19.25
C TYR A 136 0.23 6.13 18.16
N PHE A 137 0.43 5.59 16.95
CA PHE A 137 0.92 6.36 15.81
C PHE A 137 -0.09 7.44 15.40
N PHE A 138 -1.38 7.13 15.37
CA PHE A 138 -2.44 8.11 15.14
C PHE A 138 -2.34 9.30 16.11
N TYR A 139 -2.19 9.04 17.41
CA TYR A 139 -2.04 10.10 18.41
C TYR A 139 -0.83 10.99 18.10
N LYS A 140 0.32 10.40 17.77
CA LYS A 140 1.53 11.14 17.37
C LYS A 140 1.30 12.00 16.13
N LEU A 141 0.46 11.55 15.19
CA LEU A 141 0.13 12.32 14.00
C LEU A 141 -0.77 13.53 14.31
N ILE A 142 -1.69 13.42 15.26
CA ILE A 142 -2.61 14.51 15.61
C ILE A 142 -2.10 15.44 16.72
N SER A 143 -1.04 15.05 17.45
CA SER A 143 -0.45 15.84 18.54
C SER A 143 0.40 17.00 18.04
N GLU A 144 0.83 16.98 16.78
CA GLU A 144 1.66 18.01 16.16
C GLU A 144 0.93 18.62 14.95
N GLU A 145 1.19 19.88 14.66
CA GLU A 145 0.71 20.48 13.42
C GLU A 145 1.47 19.89 12.23
N LYS A 146 0.72 19.45 11.21
CA LYS A 146 1.30 18.81 10.03
C LYS A 146 1.27 19.78 8.87
N ASN A 147 2.40 19.87 8.18
CA ASN A 147 2.54 20.67 6.96
C ASN A 147 2.22 19.81 5.72
N TYR A 148 2.23 20.42 4.53
CA TYR A 148 2.01 19.79 3.23
C TYR A 148 2.88 18.54 3.02
N THR A 149 4.09 18.53 3.58
CA THR A 149 5.04 17.41 3.47
C THR A 149 4.49 16.11 4.05
N PHE A 150 3.62 16.16 5.07
CA PHE A 150 2.96 14.97 5.62
C PHE A 150 2.02 14.33 4.59
N ILE A 151 1.18 15.14 3.93
CA ILE A 151 0.24 14.67 2.92
C ILE A 151 1.00 14.07 1.74
N ILE A 152 2.08 14.74 1.30
CA ILE A 152 2.91 14.26 0.21
C ILE A 152 3.58 12.92 0.54
N ARG A 153 4.10 12.77 1.77
CA ARG A 153 4.67 11.49 2.22
C ARG A 153 3.62 10.38 2.22
N PHE A 154 2.41 10.65 2.73
CA PHE A 154 1.33 9.66 2.69
C PHE A 154 0.98 9.26 1.25
N LEU A 155 0.67 10.23 0.39
CA LEU A 155 0.28 9.96 -1.00
C LEU A 155 1.40 9.31 -1.81
N GLY A 156 2.67 9.64 -1.54
CA GLY A 156 3.82 9.02 -2.18
C GLY A 156 4.06 7.58 -1.70
N VAL A 157 3.91 7.30 -0.40
CA VAL A 157 3.97 5.92 0.13
C VAL A 157 2.81 5.11 -0.44
N PHE A 158 1.60 5.67 -0.49
CA PHE A 158 0.44 4.99 -1.03
C PHE A 158 0.60 4.68 -2.53
N TYR A 159 1.13 5.63 -3.31
CA TYR A 159 1.50 5.39 -4.70
C TYR A 159 2.55 4.27 -4.82
N ALA A 160 3.65 4.32 -4.05
CA ALA A 160 4.67 3.28 -4.07
C ALA A 160 4.10 1.90 -3.71
N TYR A 161 3.22 1.85 -2.71
CA TYR A 161 2.55 0.63 -2.29
C TYR A 161 1.62 0.05 -3.37
N PHE A 162 0.97 0.90 -4.17
CA PHE A 162 0.23 0.45 -5.35
C PHE A 162 1.16 -0.13 -6.43
N ILE A 163 2.23 0.60 -6.78
CA ILE A 163 3.21 0.16 -7.80
C ILE A 163 3.92 -1.14 -7.39
N LEU A 164 4.08 -1.39 -6.08
CA LEU A 164 4.62 -2.65 -5.57
C LEU A 164 3.86 -3.85 -6.14
N GLY A 165 2.54 -3.77 -6.33
CA GLY A 165 1.75 -4.87 -6.91
C GLY A 165 2.21 -5.23 -8.34
N LEU A 166 2.48 -4.21 -9.16
CA LEU A 166 3.01 -4.40 -10.51
C LEU A 166 4.43 -4.99 -10.46
N VAL A 167 5.28 -4.48 -9.57
CA VAL A 167 6.63 -5.04 -9.36
C VAL A 167 6.55 -6.53 -9.01
N LEU A 168 5.69 -6.90 -8.06
CA LEU A 168 5.53 -8.29 -7.63
C LEU A 168 5.00 -9.18 -8.76
N ASN A 169 4.04 -8.70 -9.55
CA ASN A 169 3.52 -9.44 -10.69
C ASN A 169 4.65 -9.76 -11.70
N TRP A 170 5.46 -8.77 -12.07
CA TRP A 170 6.54 -8.98 -13.05
C TRP A 170 7.71 -9.81 -12.51
N VAL A 171 8.00 -9.75 -11.21
CA VAL A 171 9.09 -10.53 -10.58
C VAL A 171 8.68 -11.98 -10.34
N PHE A 172 7.48 -12.23 -9.81
CA PHE A 172 7.07 -13.55 -9.33
C PHE A 172 6.08 -14.26 -10.27
N THR A 173 5.21 -13.53 -10.96
CA THR A 173 4.16 -14.09 -11.83
C THR A 173 4.17 -13.51 -13.25
N PRO A 174 5.33 -13.49 -13.94
CA PRO A 174 5.51 -12.75 -15.19
C PRO A 174 4.59 -13.20 -16.32
N VAL A 175 4.14 -14.46 -16.33
CA VAL A 175 3.17 -14.97 -17.33
C VAL A 175 1.82 -14.26 -17.18
N SER A 176 1.33 -14.12 -15.95
CA SER A 176 0.07 -13.43 -15.67
C SER A 176 0.21 -11.93 -15.95
N ALA A 177 1.34 -11.35 -15.53
CA ALA A 177 1.65 -9.95 -15.80
C ALA A 177 1.67 -9.66 -17.31
N ALA A 178 2.36 -10.48 -18.10
CA ALA A 178 2.43 -10.32 -19.55
C ALA A 178 1.06 -10.46 -20.23
N ALA A 179 0.21 -11.38 -19.75
CA ALA A 179 -1.13 -11.58 -20.26
C ALA A 179 -2.04 -10.35 -20.06
N GLU A 180 -1.89 -9.60 -18.95
CA GLU A 180 -2.60 -8.34 -18.71
C GLU A 180 -2.25 -7.26 -19.78
N PHE A 181 -1.08 -7.38 -20.41
CA PHE A 181 -0.63 -6.53 -21.51
C PHE A 181 -0.84 -7.17 -22.90
N GLY A 182 -1.56 -8.30 -22.98
CA GLY A 182 -1.89 -8.98 -24.23
C GLY A 182 -0.78 -9.88 -24.79
N PHE A 183 0.27 -10.17 -24.02
CA PHE A 183 1.35 -11.05 -24.47
C PHE A 183 1.12 -12.50 -24.03
N ALA A 184 1.16 -13.43 -24.98
CA ALA A 184 1.33 -14.85 -24.69
C ALA A 184 2.83 -15.15 -24.49
N LEU A 185 3.33 -15.00 -23.25
CA LEU A 185 4.77 -14.98 -22.96
C LEU A 185 5.53 -16.17 -23.56
N TYR A 186 5.00 -17.39 -23.45
CA TYR A 186 5.67 -18.60 -23.94
C TYR A 186 5.56 -18.84 -25.44
N GLU A 187 4.72 -18.08 -26.15
CA GLU A 187 4.65 -18.11 -27.62
C GLU A 187 5.71 -17.19 -28.25
N LEU A 188 6.27 -16.27 -27.46
CA LEU A 188 7.37 -15.42 -27.90
C LEU A 188 8.68 -16.21 -27.98
N ASN A 189 9.57 -15.82 -28.89
CA ASN A 189 10.93 -16.35 -28.88
C ASN A 189 11.70 -15.94 -27.62
N SER A 190 12.76 -16.67 -27.28
CA SER A 190 13.53 -16.44 -26.03
C SER A 190 14.13 -15.03 -25.93
N ALA A 191 14.55 -14.43 -27.04
CA ALA A 191 15.07 -13.07 -27.04
C ALA A 191 13.98 -12.04 -26.70
N ALA A 192 12.78 -12.20 -27.25
CA ALA A 192 11.62 -11.37 -26.96
C ALA A 192 11.14 -11.56 -25.51
N GLN A 193 11.13 -12.80 -24.99
CA GLN A 193 10.84 -13.06 -23.58
C GLN A 193 11.81 -12.32 -22.67
N ASN A 194 13.12 -12.45 -22.92
CA ASN A 194 14.14 -11.78 -22.11
C ASN A 194 14.01 -10.26 -22.15
N ALA A 195 13.78 -9.68 -23.33
CA ALA A 195 13.58 -8.25 -23.48
C ALA A 195 12.34 -7.78 -22.70
N LEU A 196 11.20 -8.45 -22.88
CA LEU A 196 9.95 -8.10 -22.23
C LEU A 196 10.08 -8.17 -20.70
N LEU A 197 10.58 -9.28 -20.16
CA LEU A 197 10.74 -9.47 -18.73
C LEU A 197 11.72 -8.47 -18.12
N ARG A 198 12.88 -8.25 -18.76
CA ARG A 198 13.88 -7.28 -18.30
C ARG A 198 13.30 -5.87 -18.29
N ASP A 199 12.70 -5.44 -19.39
CA ASP A 199 12.31 -4.05 -19.61
C ASP A 199 11.13 -3.64 -18.72
N PHE A 200 10.07 -4.45 -18.67
CA PHE A 200 8.92 -4.17 -17.80
C PHE A 200 9.27 -4.31 -16.32
N THR A 201 10.07 -5.31 -15.92
CA THR A 201 10.52 -5.42 -14.53
C THR A 201 11.34 -4.21 -14.13
N SER A 202 12.30 -3.79 -14.96
CA SER A 202 13.12 -2.60 -14.70
C SER A 202 12.26 -1.33 -14.64
N PHE A 203 11.29 -1.19 -15.55
CA PHE A 203 10.35 -0.06 -15.59
C PHE A 203 9.56 0.08 -14.27
N PHE A 204 8.92 -0.99 -13.80
CA PHE A 204 8.11 -0.94 -12.57
C PHE A 204 8.99 -0.78 -11.32
N VAL A 205 10.13 -1.47 -11.26
CA VAL A 205 11.07 -1.34 -10.13
C VAL A 205 11.64 0.08 -10.05
N ALA A 206 12.04 0.68 -11.19
CA ALA A 206 12.56 2.04 -11.20
C ALA A 206 11.53 3.06 -10.73
N THR A 207 10.29 2.99 -11.23
CA THR A 207 9.22 3.91 -10.83
C THR A 207 8.82 3.74 -9.36
N PHE A 208 8.84 2.51 -8.84
CA PHE A 208 8.69 2.22 -7.42
C PHE A 208 9.79 2.90 -6.58
N LEU A 209 11.06 2.69 -6.94
CA LEU A 209 12.21 3.25 -6.23
C LEU A 209 12.21 4.77 -6.27
N PHE A 210 11.90 5.39 -7.41
CA PHE A 210 11.77 6.83 -7.52
C PHE A 210 10.69 7.39 -6.60
N SER A 211 9.53 6.73 -6.47
CA SER A 211 8.52 7.17 -5.50
C SER A 211 9.04 7.11 -4.06
N ILE A 212 9.70 6.01 -3.67
CA ILE A 212 10.28 5.87 -2.33
C ILE A 212 11.34 6.94 -2.05
N LEU A 213 12.24 7.18 -3.00
CA LEU A 213 13.25 8.24 -2.89
C LEU A 213 12.60 9.62 -2.79
N GLY A 214 11.55 9.88 -3.57
CA GLY A 214 10.75 11.10 -3.51
C GLY A 214 10.11 11.31 -2.14
N VAL A 215 9.53 10.26 -1.56
CA VAL A 215 8.97 10.28 -0.20
C VAL A 215 10.04 10.62 0.83
N ILE A 216 11.18 9.92 0.80
CA ILE A 216 12.24 10.07 1.82
C ILE A 216 12.84 11.48 1.75
N THR A 217 13.29 11.87 0.56
CA THR A 217 14.08 13.09 0.33
C THR A 217 13.23 14.35 0.16
N LEU A 218 11.94 14.21 -0.17
CA LEU A 218 11.08 15.33 -0.60
C LEU A 218 11.70 16.14 -1.75
N ASN A 219 12.51 15.51 -2.60
CA ASN A 219 13.02 16.12 -3.81
C ASN A 219 12.01 15.90 -4.95
N PRO A 220 11.48 16.97 -5.57
CA PRO A 220 10.47 16.84 -6.62
C PRO A 220 10.98 16.12 -7.87
N VAL A 221 12.30 16.12 -8.12
CA VAL A 221 12.90 15.46 -9.27
C VAL A 221 12.58 13.97 -9.29
N TRP A 222 12.60 13.28 -8.15
CA TRP A 222 12.28 11.85 -8.11
C TRP A 222 10.83 11.56 -8.51
N PHE A 223 9.89 12.39 -8.07
CA PHE A 223 8.50 12.26 -8.48
C PHE A 223 8.31 12.57 -9.96
N PHE A 224 8.99 13.58 -10.50
CA PHE A 224 8.96 13.86 -11.94
C PHE A 224 9.56 12.71 -12.76
N SER A 225 10.65 12.10 -12.31
CA SER A 225 11.24 10.93 -12.99
C SER A 225 10.25 9.77 -13.09
N ALA A 226 9.56 9.42 -12.00
CA ALA A 226 8.52 8.40 -12.04
C ALA A 226 7.38 8.77 -12.99
N GLY A 227 6.94 10.03 -12.96
CA GLY A 227 5.85 10.52 -13.80
C GLY A 227 6.17 10.53 -15.29
N ILE A 228 7.34 11.03 -15.67
CA ILE A 228 7.78 11.14 -17.08
C ILE A 228 7.85 9.76 -17.73
N ILE A 229 8.29 8.73 -17.00
CA ILE A 229 8.33 7.36 -17.50
C ILE A 229 6.93 6.88 -17.92
N TYR A 230 5.92 7.08 -17.07
CA TYR A 230 4.54 6.68 -17.36
C TYR A 230 3.88 7.55 -18.43
N ILE A 231 4.07 8.88 -18.40
CA ILE A 231 3.55 9.77 -19.44
C ILE A 231 4.19 9.42 -20.79
N GLY A 232 5.48 9.11 -20.81
CA GLY A 232 6.19 8.64 -21.99
C GLY A 232 5.59 7.35 -22.54
N ALA A 233 5.34 6.36 -21.68
CA ALA A 233 4.67 5.12 -22.06
C ALA A 233 3.30 5.38 -22.70
N GLY A 234 2.47 6.22 -22.07
CA GLY A 234 1.16 6.62 -22.60
C GLY A 234 1.23 7.31 -23.96
N ILE A 235 2.19 8.21 -24.15
CA ILE A 235 2.41 8.89 -25.44
C ILE A 235 2.84 7.88 -26.51
N PHE A 236 3.80 7.00 -26.22
CA PHE A 236 4.27 6.02 -27.20
C PHE A 236 3.24 4.93 -27.50
N ASN A 237 2.32 4.65 -26.57
CA ASN A 237 1.14 3.81 -26.83
C ASN A 237 0.22 4.48 -27.88
N LEU A 238 -0.06 5.78 -27.72
CA LEU A 238 -0.83 6.54 -28.73
C LEU A 238 -0.10 6.60 -30.09
N VAL A 239 1.23 6.72 -30.09
CA VAL A 239 2.03 6.66 -31.33
C VAL A 239 1.93 5.28 -31.98
N ALA A 240 1.96 4.19 -31.22
CA ALA A 240 1.77 2.85 -31.76
C ALA A 240 0.41 2.71 -32.47
N ILE A 241 -0.66 3.21 -31.85
CA ILE A 241 -2.02 3.19 -32.40
C ILE A 241 -2.10 4.03 -33.68
N TYR A 242 -1.76 5.32 -33.60
CA TYR A 242 -2.04 6.27 -34.68
C TYR A 242 -0.97 6.33 -35.77
N ALA A 243 0.29 6.01 -35.47
CA ALA A 243 1.39 6.06 -36.43
C ALA A 243 1.80 4.69 -36.96
N HIS A 244 1.64 3.62 -36.17
CA HIS A 244 1.99 2.25 -36.56
C HIS A 244 0.78 1.33 -36.79
N GLY A 245 -0.44 1.84 -36.61
CA GLY A 245 -1.68 1.14 -36.96
C GLY A 245 -2.00 -0.05 -36.06
N THR A 246 -1.52 -0.06 -34.82
CA THR A 246 -1.89 -1.10 -33.85
C THR A 246 -3.33 -0.90 -33.35
N ASP A 247 -3.95 -1.98 -32.86
CA ASP A 247 -5.28 -1.91 -32.26
C ASP A 247 -5.32 -0.98 -31.05
N PHE A 248 -6.50 -0.41 -30.80
CA PHE A 248 -6.72 0.49 -29.67
C PHE A 248 -6.57 -0.25 -28.34
N ASN A 249 -5.62 0.20 -27.51
CA ASN A 249 -5.32 -0.38 -26.22
C ASN A 249 -5.69 0.57 -25.08
N GLN A 250 -6.63 0.19 -24.20
CA GLN A 250 -7.05 1.07 -23.09
C GLN A 250 -6.00 1.27 -21.98
N ILE A 251 -4.89 0.51 -22.01
CA ILE A 251 -3.81 0.59 -21.01
C ILE A 251 -3.20 1.99 -20.92
N PHE A 252 -3.18 2.77 -22.02
CA PHE A 252 -2.62 4.14 -21.99
C PHE A 252 -3.31 5.04 -20.97
N VAL A 253 -4.60 4.80 -20.66
CA VAL A 253 -5.33 5.56 -19.64
C VAL A 253 -4.71 5.35 -18.27
N GLY A 254 -4.39 4.09 -17.95
CA GLY A 254 -3.69 3.74 -16.71
C GLY A 254 -2.32 4.40 -16.63
N GLU A 255 -1.59 4.46 -17.75
CA GLU A 255 -0.27 5.11 -17.83
C GLU A 255 -0.38 6.62 -17.55
N PHE A 256 -1.37 7.33 -18.11
CA PHE A 256 -1.56 8.74 -17.79
C PHE A 256 -1.96 8.97 -16.34
N VAL A 257 -2.80 8.11 -15.75
CA VAL A 257 -3.20 8.20 -14.34
C VAL A 257 -1.99 7.99 -13.42
N LEU A 258 -1.22 6.92 -13.66
CA LEU A 258 -0.03 6.59 -12.90
C LEU A 258 1.09 7.62 -13.08
N GLY A 259 1.20 8.26 -14.24
CA GLY A 259 2.14 9.36 -14.47
C GLY A 259 1.73 10.68 -13.83
N SER A 260 0.44 11.01 -13.86
CA SER A 260 -0.07 12.28 -13.35
C SER A 260 0.02 12.40 -11.84
N TRP A 261 -0.15 11.30 -11.11
CA TRP A 261 -0.07 11.26 -9.64
C TRP A 261 1.28 11.78 -9.11
N PRO A 262 2.43 11.17 -9.43
CA PRO A 262 3.71 11.63 -8.92
C PRO A 262 4.06 13.02 -9.48
N ILE A 263 3.67 13.37 -10.72
CA ILE A 263 3.85 14.74 -11.24
C ILE A 263 3.15 15.76 -10.34
N ALA A 264 1.90 15.50 -9.94
CA ALA A 264 1.16 16.38 -9.04
C ALA A 264 1.90 16.55 -7.70
N LEU A 265 2.42 15.46 -7.12
CA LEU A 265 3.22 15.53 -5.88
C LEU A 265 4.47 16.39 -6.07
N GLY A 266 5.23 16.18 -7.15
CA GLY A 266 6.43 16.96 -7.49
C GLY A 266 6.13 18.45 -7.69
N LEU A 267 5.01 18.78 -8.35
CA LEU A 267 4.57 20.16 -8.56
C LEU A 267 4.24 20.86 -7.24
N VAL A 268 3.53 20.20 -6.33
CA VAL A 268 3.21 20.78 -5.01
C VAL A 268 4.50 21.04 -4.22
N ILE A 269 5.45 20.10 -4.20
CA ILE A 269 6.74 20.33 -3.52
C ILE A 269 7.45 21.55 -4.12
N ASN A 270 7.59 21.59 -5.44
CA ASN A 270 8.31 22.65 -6.13
C ASN A 270 7.67 24.03 -5.89
N HIS A 271 6.33 24.11 -5.93
CA HIS A 271 5.61 25.34 -5.65
C HIS A 271 5.83 25.82 -4.20
N GLN A 272 5.73 24.92 -3.22
CA GLN A 272 5.94 25.27 -1.82
C GLN A 272 7.41 25.68 -1.55
N GLN A 273 8.37 25.02 -2.18
CA GLN A 273 9.80 25.39 -2.08
C GLN A 273 10.11 26.77 -2.67
N LYS A 274 9.42 27.18 -3.74
CA LYS A 274 9.55 28.53 -4.31
C LYS A 274 8.98 29.59 -3.37
N LYS A 275 7.78 29.35 -2.83
CA LYS A 275 7.11 30.26 -1.88
C LYS A 275 7.92 30.51 -0.61
N LEU A 276 8.76 29.56 -0.19
CA LEU A 276 9.64 29.71 0.98
C LEU A 276 10.92 30.51 0.68
N LYS A 277 11.25 30.75 -0.59
CA LYS A 277 12.42 31.53 -1.01
C LYS A 277 12.09 32.99 -1.34
N GLU A 278 10.81 33.31 -1.50
CA GLU A 278 10.26 34.67 -1.67
C GLU A 278 9.97 35.29 -0.29
#